data_AF-A0A4R0Y034-F1
#
_entry.id   AF-A0A4R0Y034-F1
#
_cell.length_a   1.000
_cell.length_b   1.000
_cell.length_c   1.000
_cell.angle_alpha   90.00
_cell.angle_beta   90.00
_cell.angle_gamma   90.00
#
_symmetry.space_group_name_H-M   'P 1'
#
loop_
_entity.id
_entity.type
_entity.pdbx_description
1 polymer ?
#
loop_
_entity_poly.entity_id
_entity_poly.type
_entity_poly.pdbx_seq_one_letter_code
_entity_poly.pdbx_strand_id
1 'polypeptide(L)'
;MTFKFESQEFKSTFEQVELIAKNIIETENNSDELTNLASHFLTAGQVLNIKIDLSEFDKIIEYSRKQPVANFVSEVSKAIKIYKNSKQDQDLIYLFELSLNLINIYFSELTFILGAVNGSISLEIASVNTFVSDKYLKHPKFGRYVKFAERDLPFQIFKELLHSSEIKNLYELNVNLKQASDLLEKWDDSFEDKKNTVSQLEQKLTETKLTYDFLGLNKGFQQLYEQKKEELKKAKDTYSFIAATMFLIPFAEFVFLIGAFLYFKGNIPSAMWLITIPFLTLILITLYLVKISLQDKRSIQSQMMQLELRMALCQFIHNYAEDSEILHKKNSAGFEKFENIIFSPLVSSDDKIPTTFDGMEQLAKMVDIFRKN
;
A
#
# COMPACT_ATOMS: atom_id res chain seq x y z
N MET A 1 34.21 -37.77 -30.05
CA MET A 1 34.73 -37.14 -28.82
C MET A 1 35.30 -35.79 -29.19
N THR A 2 34.92 -34.74 -28.47
CA THR A 2 35.52 -33.40 -28.57
C THR A 2 36.84 -33.42 -27.78
N PHE A 3 37.96 -33.06 -28.40
CA PHE A 3 39.23 -32.98 -27.68
C PHE A 3 39.23 -31.78 -26.74
N LYS A 4 40.13 -31.76 -25.74
CA LYS A 4 40.37 -30.59 -24.88
C LYS A 4 41.77 -30.03 -25.13
N PHE A 5 41.93 -28.71 -25.13
CA PHE A 5 43.25 -28.07 -25.25
C PHE A 5 44.14 -28.44 -24.06
N GLU A 6 43.59 -28.54 -22.86
CA GLU A 6 44.36 -28.97 -21.68
C GLU A 6 44.60 -30.51 -21.65
N SER A 7 44.04 -31.28 -22.58
CA SER A 7 44.25 -32.73 -22.59
C SER A 7 45.68 -33.11 -22.95
N GLN A 8 46.17 -34.20 -22.33
CA GLN A 8 47.47 -34.78 -22.65
C GLN A 8 47.61 -35.14 -24.13
N GLU A 9 46.51 -35.59 -24.75
CA GLU A 9 46.46 -35.98 -26.17
C GLU A 9 46.71 -34.77 -27.08
N PHE A 10 46.08 -33.63 -26.78
CA PHE A 10 46.33 -32.38 -27.51
C PHE A 10 47.76 -31.89 -27.31
N LYS A 11 48.21 -31.76 -26.06
CA LYS A 11 49.55 -31.28 -25.74
C LYS A 11 50.63 -32.12 -26.43
N SER A 12 50.52 -33.45 -26.37
CA SER A 12 51.46 -34.36 -27.03
C SER A 12 51.42 -34.31 -28.56
N THR A 13 50.23 -34.13 -29.16
CA THR A 13 50.10 -34.00 -30.61
C THR A 13 50.69 -32.67 -31.09
N PHE A 14 50.39 -31.58 -30.37
CA PHE A 14 50.88 -30.24 -30.67
C PHE A 14 52.40 -30.15 -30.50
N GLU A 15 52.95 -30.70 -29.41
CA GLU A 15 54.39 -30.75 -29.15
C GLU A 15 55.16 -31.47 -30.27
N GLN A 16 54.61 -32.55 -30.83
CA GLN A 16 55.24 -33.24 -31.95
C GLN A 16 55.36 -32.36 -33.19
N VAL A 17 54.31 -31.60 -33.53
CA VAL A 17 54.36 -30.66 -34.66
C VAL A 17 55.28 -29.48 -34.36
N GLU A 18 55.27 -28.99 -33.12
CA GLU A 18 56.15 -27.89 -32.67
C GLU A 18 57.64 -28.27 -32.76
N LEU A 19 58.00 -29.50 -32.35
CA LEU A 19 59.36 -30.02 -32.47
C LEU A 19 59.80 -30.16 -33.93
N ILE A 20 58.91 -30.66 -34.80
CA ILE A 20 59.16 -30.74 -36.23
C ILE A 20 59.38 -29.34 -36.81
N ALA A 21 58.55 -28.35 -36.43
CA ALA A 21 58.70 -26.97 -36.87
C ALA A 21 60.05 -26.36 -36.45
N LYS A 22 60.47 -26.55 -35.19
CA LYS A 22 61.78 -26.08 -34.70
C LYS A 22 62.94 -26.65 -35.49
N ASN A 23 62.93 -27.97 -35.72
CA ASN A 23 63.97 -28.63 -36.52
C ASN A 23 64.06 -28.08 -37.94
N ILE A 24 62.93 -27.70 -38.55
CA ILE A 24 62.92 -27.11 -39.90
C ILE A 24 63.58 -25.72 -39.91
N ILE A 25 63.28 -24.89 -38.91
CA ILE A 25 63.88 -23.55 -38.78
C ILE A 25 65.39 -23.63 -38.50
N GLU A 26 65.83 -24.63 -37.73
CA GLU A 26 67.25 -24.81 -37.38
C GLU A 26 68.11 -25.42 -38.50
N THR A 27 67.49 -26.01 -39.54
CA THR A 27 68.21 -26.69 -40.63
C THR A 27 68.27 -25.82 -41.89
N GLU A 28 69.47 -25.45 -42.35
CA GLU A 28 69.70 -24.48 -43.44
C GLU A 28 69.29 -24.94 -44.86
N ASN A 29 68.80 -26.17 -45.05
CA ASN A 29 68.52 -26.76 -46.39
C ASN A 29 67.03 -26.96 -46.72
N ASN A 30 66.10 -26.43 -45.93
CA ASN A 30 64.66 -26.59 -46.18
C ASN A 30 64.13 -25.58 -47.21
N SER A 31 63.04 -25.92 -47.91
CA SER A 31 62.40 -25.00 -48.85
C SER A 31 61.81 -23.78 -48.15
N ASP A 32 61.81 -22.62 -48.83
CA ASP A 32 61.23 -21.37 -48.30
C ASP A 32 59.77 -21.54 -47.86
N GLU A 33 59.01 -22.38 -48.56
CA GLU A 33 57.63 -22.69 -48.23
C GLU A 33 57.51 -23.43 -46.88
N LEU A 34 58.33 -24.46 -46.67
CA LEU A 34 58.35 -25.22 -45.41
C LEU A 34 58.78 -24.34 -44.24
N THR A 35 59.81 -23.53 -44.44
CA THR A 35 60.30 -22.57 -43.43
C THR A 35 59.22 -21.56 -43.06
N ASN A 36 58.49 -21.03 -44.04
CA ASN A 36 57.41 -20.09 -43.82
C ASN A 36 56.22 -20.72 -43.06
N LEU A 37 55.84 -21.95 -43.42
CA LEU A 37 54.79 -22.70 -42.72
C LEU A 37 55.17 -23.03 -41.28
N ALA A 38 56.40 -23.48 -41.06
CA ALA A 38 56.94 -23.78 -39.73
C ALA A 38 56.96 -22.51 -38.85
N SER A 39 57.38 -21.36 -39.40
CA SER A 39 57.41 -20.09 -38.67
C SER A 39 56.02 -19.68 -38.17
N HIS A 40 55.00 -19.70 -39.04
CA HIS A 40 53.62 -19.38 -38.64
C HIS A 40 53.04 -20.40 -37.65
N PHE A 41 53.44 -21.67 -37.74
CA PHE A 41 53.04 -22.66 -36.74
C PHE A 41 53.65 -22.37 -35.37
N LEU A 42 54.91 -21.93 -35.32
CA LEU A 42 55.55 -21.49 -34.07
C LEU A 42 54.90 -20.23 -33.50
N THR A 43 54.48 -19.28 -34.34
CA THR A 43 53.67 -18.13 -33.92
C THR A 43 52.35 -18.58 -33.29
N ALA A 44 51.66 -19.55 -33.89
CA ALA A 44 50.48 -20.14 -33.26
C ALA A 44 50.80 -20.82 -31.92
N GLY A 45 51.98 -21.44 -31.78
CA GLY A 45 52.46 -22.05 -30.54
C GLY A 45 52.74 -21.04 -29.41
N GLN A 46 52.98 -19.77 -29.72
CA GLN A 46 53.08 -18.71 -28.70
C GLN A 46 51.73 -18.44 -28.04
N VAL A 47 50.63 -18.59 -28.80
CA VAL A 47 49.25 -18.42 -28.31
C VAL A 47 48.76 -19.70 -27.64
N LEU A 48 48.88 -20.85 -28.31
CA LEU A 48 48.51 -22.17 -27.80
C LEU A 48 49.69 -22.80 -27.04
N ASN A 49 50.27 -22.04 -26.10
CA ASN A 49 51.44 -22.46 -25.36
C ASN A 49 51.11 -23.66 -24.45
N ILE A 50 51.52 -24.86 -24.85
CA ILE A 50 51.24 -26.10 -24.14
C ILE A 50 51.89 -26.21 -22.74
N LYS A 51 52.82 -25.30 -22.41
CA LYS A 51 53.51 -25.25 -21.11
C LYS A 51 52.71 -24.52 -20.03
N ILE A 52 51.65 -23.80 -20.42
CA ILE A 52 50.73 -23.13 -19.50
C ILE A 52 49.39 -23.87 -19.46
N ASP A 53 48.53 -23.46 -18.53
CA ASP A 53 47.16 -23.97 -18.43
C ASP A 53 46.31 -23.43 -19.59
N LEU A 54 45.74 -24.34 -20.38
CA LEU A 54 44.88 -24.04 -21.53
C LEU A 54 43.39 -24.25 -21.21
N SER A 55 43.03 -24.45 -19.94
CA SER A 55 41.63 -24.68 -19.53
C SER A 55 40.67 -23.54 -19.90
N GLU A 56 41.16 -22.29 -19.99
CA GLU A 56 40.34 -21.16 -20.45
C GLU A 56 40.01 -21.25 -21.94
N PHE A 57 40.92 -21.76 -22.78
CA PHE A 57 40.62 -22.03 -24.19
C PHE A 57 39.56 -23.12 -24.34
N ASP A 58 39.52 -24.10 -23.42
CA ASP A 58 38.45 -25.09 -23.40
C ASP A 58 37.07 -24.47 -23.08
N LYS A 59 37.02 -23.43 -22.25
CA LYS A 59 35.75 -22.74 -21.93
C LYS A 59 35.29 -21.85 -23.07
N ILE A 60 36.22 -21.12 -23.69
CA ILE A 60 35.90 -20.12 -24.71
C ILE A 60 35.64 -20.79 -26.06
N ILE A 61 36.50 -21.70 -26.50
CA ILE A 61 36.45 -22.31 -27.84
C ILE A 61 35.68 -23.62 -27.75
N GLU A 62 34.37 -23.54 -27.55
CA GLU A 62 33.52 -24.71 -27.39
C GLU A 62 32.96 -25.23 -28.72
N TYR A 63 32.55 -24.32 -29.61
CA TYR A 63 31.81 -24.64 -30.81
C TYR A 63 32.66 -25.39 -31.84
N SER A 64 33.84 -24.87 -32.18
CA SER A 64 34.72 -25.47 -33.18
C SER A 64 35.19 -26.85 -32.75
N ARG A 65 35.44 -27.07 -31.46
CA ARG A 65 35.85 -28.39 -30.93
C ARG A 65 34.76 -29.45 -31.01
N LYS A 66 33.48 -29.04 -31.07
CA LYS A 66 32.34 -29.94 -31.30
C LYS A 66 32.30 -30.46 -32.74
N GLN A 67 32.92 -29.77 -33.68
CA GLN A 67 32.91 -30.16 -35.09
C GLN A 67 33.93 -31.29 -35.35
N PRO A 68 33.50 -32.48 -35.84
CA PRO A 68 34.41 -33.61 -36.06
C PRO A 68 35.56 -33.30 -37.03
N VAL A 69 35.29 -32.47 -38.03
CA VAL A 69 36.26 -32.03 -39.05
C VAL A 69 37.30 -31.04 -38.52
N ALA A 70 37.05 -30.45 -37.36
CA ALA A 70 37.95 -29.55 -36.67
C ALA A 70 38.56 -30.20 -35.41
N ASN A 71 38.70 -31.53 -35.40
CA ASN A 71 39.37 -32.23 -34.30
C ASN A 71 40.89 -32.28 -34.57
N PHE A 72 41.65 -31.38 -33.94
CA PHE A 72 43.11 -31.31 -34.09
C PHE A 72 43.78 -32.66 -33.82
N VAL A 73 43.48 -33.28 -32.67
CA VAL A 73 44.13 -34.52 -32.22
C VAL A 73 43.95 -35.63 -33.25
N SER A 74 42.72 -35.86 -33.72
CA SER A 74 42.42 -36.90 -34.72
C SER A 74 43.12 -36.64 -36.05
N GLU A 75 42.94 -35.44 -36.61
CA GLU A 75 43.34 -35.17 -37.99
C GLU A 75 44.86 -34.97 -38.12
N VAL A 76 45.47 -34.28 -37.16
CA VAL A 76 46.91 -34.02 -37.14
C VAL A 76 47.68 -35.30 -36.76
N SER A 77 47.18 -36.12 -35.83
CA SER A 77 47.83 -37.41 -35.54
C SER A 77 47.88 -38.34 -36.75
N LYS A 78 46.84 -38.32 -37.61
CA LYS A 78 46.86 -39.07 -38.88
C LYS A 78 47.92 -38.53 -39.83
N ALA A 79 48.00 -37.20 -40.00
CA ALA A 79 49.00 -36.56 -40.85
C ALA A 79 50.44 -36.82 -40.36
N ILE A 80 50.68 -36.76 -39.04
CA ILE A 80 51.98 -37.10 -38.44
C ILE A 80 52.36 -38.56 -38.76
N LYS A 81 51.44 -39.51 -38.66
CA LYS A 81 51.71 -40.92 -38.98
C LYS A 81 52.09 -41.12 -40.44
N ILE A 82 51.39 -40.44 -41.36
CA ILE A 82 51.70 -40.48 -42.80
C ILE A 82 53.11 -39.95 -43.04
N TYR A 83 53.43 -38.77 -42.52
CA TYR A 83 54.76 -38.17 -42.65
C TYR A 83 55.86 -39.05 -42.05
N LYS A 84 55.66 -39.62 -40.85
CA LYS A 84 56.64 -40.52 -40.23
C LYS A 84 56.97 -41.74 -41.09
N ASN A 85 56.01 -42.22 -41.89
CA ASN A 85 56.18 -43.37 -42.76
C ASN A 85 56.85 -42.99 -44.10
N SER A 86 56.44 -41.89 -44.72
CA SER A 86 56.93 -41.48 -46.04
C SER A 86 58.24 -40.68 -45.98
N LYS A 87 58.40 -39.84 -44.96
CA LYS A 87 59.45 -38.81 -44.82
C LYS A 87 59.58 -37.90 -46.05
N GLN A 88 58.47 -37.65 -46.75
CA GLN A 88 58.44 -36.79 -47.92
C GLN A 88 58.03 -35.36 -47.54
N ASP A 89 58.65 -34.38 -48.20
CA ASP A 89 58.36 -32.95 -47.99
C ASP A 89 56.88 -32.60 -48.27
N GLN A 90 56.23 -33.29 -49.21
CA GLN A 90 54.81 -33.06 -49.51
C GLN A 90 53.89 -33.40 -48.33
N ASP A 91 54.18 -34.48 -47.60
CA ASP A 91 53.40 -34.86 -46.41
C ASP A 91 53.67 -33.93 -45.23
N LEU A 92 54.89 -33.36 -45.18
CA LEU A 92 55.28 -32.37 -44.19
C LEU A 92 54.59 -31.02 -44.44
N ILE A 93 54.54 -30.57 -45.69
CA ILE A 93 53.74 -29.40 -46.11
C ILE A 93 52.30 -29.64 -45.70
N TYR A 94 51.70 -30.75 -46.13
CA TYR A 94 50.30 -31.07 -45.81
C TYR A 94 50.01 -31.06 -44.30
N LEU A 95 50.93 -31.59 -43.47
CA LEU A 95 50.83 -31.56 -42.01
C LEU A 95 50.72 -30.12 -41.49
N PHE A 96 51.57 -29.21 -41.95
CA PHE A 96 51.51 -27.80 -41.53
C PHE A 96 50.28 -27.09 -42.06
N GLU A 97 49.93 -27.28 -43.33
CA GLU A 97 48.74 -26.66 -43.93
C GLU A 97 47.48 -27.07 -43.16
N LEU A 98 47.33 -28.36 -42.86
CA LEU A 98 46.22 -28.88 -42.07
C LEU A 98 46.21 -28.27 -40.66
N SER A 99 47.36 -28.27 -39.99
CA SER A 99 47.47 -27.78 -38.62
C SER A 99 47.13 -26.30 -38.51
N LEU A 100 47.66 -25.47 -39.40
CA LEU A 100 47.41 -24.03 -39.43
C LEU A 100 45.95 -23.69 -39.77
N ASN A 101 45.34 -24.40 -40.73
CA ASN A 101 43.92 -24.20 -41.07
C ASN A 101 43.00 -24.57 -39.90
N LEU A 102 43.32 -25.61 -39.14
CA LEU A 102 42.57 -25.97 -37.93
C LEU A 102 42.75 -24.94 -36.82
N ILE A 103 43.97 -24.45 -36.61
CA ILE A 103 44.25 -23.41 -35.63
C ILE A 103 43.52 -22.10 -35.98
N ASN A 104 43.48 -21.73 -37.26
CA ASN A 104 42.76 -20.55 -37.73
C ASN A 104 41.26 -20.59 -37.37
N ILE A 105 40.63 -21.77 -37.42
CA ILE A 105 39.25 -21.94 -36.96
C ILE A 105 39.13 -21.61 -35.47
N TYR A 106 40.03 -22.13 -34.63
CA TYR A 106 40.01 -21.88 -33.19
C TYR A 106 40.26 -20.40 -32.86
N PHE A 107 41.22 -19.77 -33.54
CA PHE A 107 41.54 -18.36 -33.38
C PHE A 107 40.40 -17.44 -33.83
N SER A 108 39.68 -17.82 -34.89
CA SER A 108 38.49 -17.11 -35.36
C SER A 108 37.36 -17.17 -34.34
N GLU A 109 37.11 -18.34 -33.74
CA GLU A 109 36.13 -18.47 -32.64
C GLU A 109 36.54 -17.63 -31.43
N LEU A 110 37.81 -17.73 -31.02
CA LEU A 110 38.35 -16.99 -29.88
C LEU A 110 38.17 -15.48 -30.06
N THR A 111 38.50 -14.97 -31.25
CA THR A 111 38.39 -13.54 -31.57
C THR A 111 36.91 -13.12 -31.64
N PHE A 112 36.03 -13.95 -32.19
CA PHE A 112 34.60 -13.68 -32.25
C PHE A 112 33.98 -13.57 -30.85
N ILE A 113 34.30 -14.50 -29.95
CA ILE A 113 33.70 -14.55 -28.59
C ILE A 113 34.26 -13.43 -27.71
N LEU A 114 35.57 -13.17 -27.77
CA LEU A 114 36.19 -12.14 -26.94
C LEU A 114 35.97 -10.71 -27.46
N GLY A 115 35.57 -10.54 -28.74
CA GLY A 115 35.36 -9.24 -29.38
C GLY A 115 36.65 -8.45 -29.65
N ALA A 116 37.67 -8.63 -28.82
CA ALA A 116 39.07 -8.28 -29.02
C ALA A 116 39.93 -9.17 -28.12
N VAL A 117 41.07 -9.63 -28.62
CA VAL A 117 42.02 -10.39 -27.78
C VAL A 117 42.97 -9.39 -27.12
N ASN A 118 43.23 -9.53 -25.81
CA ASN A 118 44.15 -8.64 -25.09
C ASN A 118 45.55 -8.63 -25.75
N GLY A 119 46.20 -7.45 -25.68
CA GLY A 119 47.28 -7.04 -26.58
C GLY A 119 48.48 -7.98 -26.76
N SER A 120 48.78 -8.89 -25.82
CA SER A 120 49.98 -9.74 -25.88
C SER A 120 49.89 -10.96 -26.80
N ILE A 121 48.70 -11.38 -27.23
CA ILE A 121 48.51 -12.52 -28.17
C ILE A 121 47.74 -12.13 -29.44
N SER A 122 47.28 -10.87 -29.51
CA SER A 122 46.45 -10.36 -30.60
C SER A 122 47.19 -10.30 -31.94
N LEU A 123 48.48 -9.96 -31.91
CA LEU A 123 49.33 -9.83 -33.10
C LEU A 123 49.67 -11.20 -33.68
N GLU A 124 49.96 -12.17 -32.81
CA GLU A 124 50.25 -13.55 -33.16
C GLU A 124 49.03 -14.21 -33.81
N ILE A 125 47.85 -14.02 -33.22
CA ILE A 125 46.58 -14.48 -33.78
C ILE A 125 46.32 -13.83 -35.15
N ALA A 126 46.46 -12.51 -35.25
CA ALA A 126 46.23 -11.79 -36.50
C ALA A 126 47.21 -12.22 -37.59
N SER A 127 48.48 -12.44 -37.25
CA SER A 127 49.53 -12.93 -38.17
C SER A 127 49.15 -14.29 -38.75
N VAL A 128 48.80 -15.26 -37.91
CA VAL A 128 48.40 -16.60 -38.33
C VAL A 128 47.13 -16.56 -39.18
N ASN A 129 46.11 -15.82 -38.74
CA ASN A 129 44.84 -15.72 -39.47
C ASN A 129 45.05 -15.09 -40.86
N THR A 130 45.77 -13.96 -40.93
CA THR A 130 46.05 -13.25 -42.19
C THR A 130 46.82 -14.16 -43.16
N PHE A 131 47.87 -14.83 -42.67
CA PHE A 131 48.65 -15.77 -43.47
C PHE A 131 47.78 -16.91 -44.04
N VAL A 132 46.99 -17.55 -43.18
CA VAL A 132 46.13 -18.67 -43.58
C VAL A 132 45.08 -18.20 -44.58
N SER A 133 44.46 -17.05 -44.35
CA SER A 133 43.45 -16.50 -45.25
C SER A 133 44.02 -16.14 -46.61
N ASP A 134 45.12 -15.37 -46.65
CA ASP A 134 45.75 -14.95 -47.91
C ASP A 134 46.20 -16.15 -48.74
N LYS A 135 46.80 -17.17 -48.09
CA LYS A 135 47.31 -18.35 -48.78
C LYS A 135 46.21 -19.31 -49.22
N TYR A 136 45.20 -19.58 -48.37
CA TYR A 136 44.28 -20.71 -48.57
C TYR A 136 42.86 -20.34 -48.97
N LEU A 137 42.44 -19.07 -48.97
CA LEU A 137 41.05 -18.69 -49.28
C LEU A 137 40.54 -19.26 -50.61
N LYS A 138 41.41 -19.33 -51.63
CA LYS A 138 41.11 -19.88 -52.97
C LYS A 138 41.61 -21.32 -53.16
N HIS A 139 42.21 -21.94 -52.15
CA HIS A 139 42.77 -23.29 -52.24
C HIS A 139 41.64 -24.34 -52.35
N PRO A 140 41.73 -25.32 -53.27
CA PRO A 140 40.64 -26.29 -53.52
C PRO A 140 40.30 -27.15 -52.29
N LYS A 141 41.29 -27.47 -51.45
CA LYS A 141 41.09 -28.31 -50.26
C LYS A 141 40.89 -27.49 -48.98
N PHE A 142 41.63 -26.39 -48.83
CA PHE A 142 41.72 -25.63 -47.58
C PHE A 142 40.85 -24.37 -47.56
N GLY A 143 40.43 -23.85 -48.72
CA GLY A 143 39.55 -22.68 -48.78
C GLY A 143 38.20 -22.88 -48.10
N ARG A 144 37.74 -24.13 -47.94
CA ARG A 144 36.56 -24.44 -47.12
C ARG A 144 36.78 -24.20 -45.62
N TYR A 145 37.99 -24.43 -45.11
CA TYR A 145 38.34 -24.19 -43.70
C TYR A 145 38.38 -22.70 -43.43
N VAL A 146 39.00 -21.91 -44.32
CA VAL A 146 39.02 -20.45 -44.25
C VAL A 146 37.61 -19.87 -44.29
N LYS A 147 36.80 -20.25 -45.29
CA LYS A 147 35.40 -19.78 -45.40
C LYS A 147 34.56 -20.17 -44.19
N PHE A 148 34.79 -21.36 -43.65
CA PHE A 148 34.13 -21.78 -42.42
C PHE A 148 34.52 -20.88 -41.25
N ALA A 149 35.82 -20.68 -41.02
CA ALA A 149 36.35 -19.85 -39.93
C ALA A 149 35.88 -18.40 -39.99
N GLU A 150 35.93 -17.77 -41.18
CA GLU A 150 35.66 -16.34 -41.34
C GLU A 150 34.17 -16.00 -41.49
N ARG A 151 33.38 -16.89 -42.11
CA ARG A 151 31.99 -16.58 -42.49
C ARG A 151 30.98 -17.44 -41.75
N ASP A 152 31.12 -18.76 -41.84
CA ASP A 152 30.07 -19.67 -41.38
C ASP A 152 30.05 -19.80 -39.86
N LEU A 153 31.23 -19.80 -39.23
CA LEU A 153 31.42 -19.95 -37.79
C LEU A 153 30.80 -18.80 -36.98
N PRO A 154 31.12 -17.50 -37.23
CA PRO A 154 30.47 -16.38 -36.56
C PRO A 154 28.94 -16.43 -36.67
N PHE A 155 28.43 -16.74 -37.86
CA PHE A 155 27.00 -16.81 -38.11
C PHE A 155 26.34 -17.93 -37.31
N GLN A 156 26.97 -19.11 -37.22
CA GLN A 156 26.45 -20.24 -36.47
C GLN A 156 26.44 -19.96 -34.96
N ILE A 157 27.53 -19.43 -34.42
CA ILE A 157 27.62 -19.04 -33.00
C ILE A 157 26.54 -18.00 -32.68
N PHE A 158 26.41 -16.96 -33.52
CA PHE A 158 25.40 -15.92 -33.33
C PHE A 158 23.97 -16.48 -33.41
N LYS A 159 23.69 -17.39 -34.34
CA LYS A 159 22.40 -18.04 -34.47
C LYS A 159 22.03 -18.87 -33.24
N GLU A 160 22.97 -19.63 -32.69
CA GLU A 160 22.75 -20.39 -31.44
C GLU A 160 22.48 -19.45 -30.27
N LEU A 161 23.26 -18.36 -30.15
CA LEU A 161 23.08 -17.36 -29.11
C LEU A 161 21.71 -16.67 -29.19
N LEU A 162 21.27 -16.23 -30.38
CA LEU A 162 19.94 -15.64 -30.56
C LEU A 162 18.78 -16.60 -30.26
N HIS A 163 18.98 -17.90 -30.48
CA HIS A 163 17.97 -18.92 -30.23
C HIS A 163 17.99 -19.44 -28.79
N SER A 164 18.98 -19.02 -27.99
CA SER A 164 19.15 -19.46 -26.61
C SER A 164 17.97 -19.00 -25.74
N SER A 165 17.67 -19.80 -24.72
CA SER A 165 16.63 -19.51 -23.74
C SER A 165 16.84 -18.16 -23.08
N GLU A 166 18.09 -17.80 -22.82
CA GLU A 166 18.49 -16.59 -22.11
C GLU A 166 18.10 -15.34 -22.90
N ILE A 167 18.40 -15.28 -24.20
CA ILE A 167 18.05 -14.13 -25.06
C ILE A 167 16.54 -14.06 -25.28
N LYS A 168 15.86 -15.19 -25.48
CA LYS A 168 14.39 -15.23 -25.59
C LYS A 168 13.70 -14.73 -24.32
N ASN A 169 14.19 -15.17 -23.16
CA ASN A 169 13.67 -14.74 -21.86
C ASN A 169 13.85 -13.23 -21.63
N LEU A 170 14.89 -12.59 -22.19
CA LEU A 170 15.06 -11.13 -22.09
C LEU A 170 13.97 -10.37 -22.87
N TYR A 171 13.53 -10.89 -24.01
CA TYR A 171 12.41 -10.31 -24.74
C TYR A 171 11.11 -10.41 -23.93
N GLU A 172 10.84 -11.58 -23.35
CA GLU A 172 9.69 -11.81 -22.48
C GLU A 172 9.75 -10.98 -21.18
N LEU A 173 10.95 -10.78 -20.61
CA LEU A 173 11.17 -9.95 -19.43
C LEU A 173 10.70 -8.51 -19.68
N ASN A 174 11.02 -7.94 -20.84
CA ASN A 174 10.64 -6.56 -21.16
C ASN A 174 9.11 -6.42 -21.27
N VAL A 175 8.44 -7.42 -21.87
CA VAL A 175 6.98 -7.48 -21.92
C VAL A 175 6.38 -7.58 -20.51
N ASN A 176 6.93 -8.46 -19.67
CA ASN A 176 6.46 -8.65 -18.30
C ASN A 176 6.69 -7.41 -17.42
N LEU A 177 7.82 -6.72 -17.58
CA LEU A 177 8.11 -5.47 -16.88
C LEU A 177 7.12 -4.36 -17.26
N LYS A 178 6.77 -4.26 -18.54
CA LYS A 178 5.73 -3.32 -18.99
C LYS A 178 4.38 -3.64 -18.38
N GLN A 179 3.97 -4.91 -18.39
CA GLN A 179 2.71 -5.34 -17.76
C GLN A 179 2.70 -5.08 -16.25
N ALA A 180 3.82 -5.32 -15.56
CA ALA A 180 3.94 -5.04 -14.14
C ALA A 180 3.83 -3.54 -13.84
N SER A 181 4.42 -2.68 -14.68
CA SER A 181 4.29 -1.22 -14.59
C SER A 181 2.83 -0.79 -14.76
N ASP A 182 2.13 -1.30 -15.77
CA ASP A 182 0.72 -0.97 -16.03
C ASP A 182 -0.20 -1.44 -14.88
N LEU A 183 0.12 -2.57 -14.24
CA LEU A 183 -0.60 -3.06 -13.06
C LEU A 183 -0.34 -2.21 -11.82
N LEU A 184 0.89 -1.74 -11.63
CA LEU A 184 1.23 -0.84 -10.51
C LEU A 184 0.49 0.49 -10.62
N GLU A 185 0.44 1.09 -11.80
CA GLU A 185 -0.30 2.35 -12.04
C GLU A 185 -1.80 2.18 -11.70
N LYS A 186 -2.44 1.11 -12.19
CA LYS A 186 -3.83 0.78 -11.84
C LYS A 186 -4.05 0.53 -10.36
N TRP A 187 -3.07 -0.06 -9.69
CA TRP A 187 -3.17 -0.36 -8.27
C TRP A 187 -3.06 0.90 -7.42
N ASP A 188 -2.19 1.83 -7.81
CA ASP A 188 -2.03 3.14 -7.17
C ASP A 188 -3.31 3.99 -7.31
N ASP A 189 -3.89 4.02 -8.52
CA ASP A 189 -5.18 4.67 -8.78
C ASP A 189 -6.29 4.08 -7.89
N SER A 190 -6.41 2.74 -7.85
CA SER A 190 -7.42 2.07 -7.01
C SER A 190 -7.18 2.29 -5.52
N PHE A 191 -5.92 2.44 -5.10
CA PHE A 191 -5.58 2.68 -3.71
C PHE A 191 -5.98 4.08 -3.28
N GLU A 192 -5.70 5.09 -4.10
CA GLU A 192 -6.07 6.48 -3.81
C GLU A 192 -7.60 6.64 -3.79
N ASP A 193 -8.34 5.99 -4.70
CA ASP A 193 -9.81 5.95 -4.67
C ASP A 193 -10.37 5.34 -3.38
N LYS A 194 -9.80 4.22 -2.92
CA LYS A 194 -10.21 3.58 -1.66
C LYS A 194 -9.89 4.45 -0.46
N LYS A 195 -8.71 5.06 -0.42
CA LYS A 195 -8.31 5.97 0.65
C LYS A 195 -9.23 7.19 0.71
N ASN A 196 -9.58 7.78 -0.44
CA ASN A 196 -10.57 8.85 -0.54
C ASN A 196 -11.94 8.40 -0.02
N THR A 197 -12.38 7.20 -0.39
CA THR A 197 -13.64 6.62 0.11
C THR A 197 -13.63 6.44 1.62
N VAL A 198 -12.53 5.93 2.18
CA VAL A 198 -12.37 5.75 3.64
C VAL A 198 -12.41 7.09 4.35
N SER A 199 -11.71 8.11 3.85
CA SER A 199 -11.73 9.46 4.43
C SER A 199 -13.13 10.08 4.40
N GLN A 200 -13.87 9.91 3.30
CA GLN A 200 -15.27 10.36 3.22
C GLN A 200 -16.18 9.62 4.21
N LEU A 201 -15.97 8.32 4.41
CA LEU A 201 -16.72 7.54 5.39
C LEU A 201 -16.40 7.98 6.82
N GLU A 202 -15.13 8.25 7.13
CA GLU A 202 -14.69 8.78 8.42
C GLU A 202 -15.33 10.14 8.71
N GLN A 203 -15.35 11.04 7.72
CA GLN A 203 -16.01 12.34 7.86
C GLN A 203 -17.52 12.16 8.13
N LYS A 204 -18.21 11.34 7.35
CA LYS A 204 -19.65 11.06 7.55
C LYS A 204 -19.94 10.43 8.91
N LEU A 205 -19.07 9.53 9.37
CA LEU A 205 -19.20 8.89 10.68
C LEU A 205 -19.02 9.93 11.80
N THR A 206 -18.05 10.83 11.67
CA THR A 206 -17.81 11.93 12.61
C THR A 206 -19.00 12.89 12.66
N GLU A 207 -19.52 13.32 11.51
CA GLU A 207 -20.73 14.15 11.43
C GLU A 207 -21.95 13.45 12.06
N THR A 208 -22.10 12.15 11.83
CA THR A 208 -23.17 11.34 12.41
C THR A 208 -23.02 11.22 13.93
N LYS A 209 -21.80 10.95 14.43
CA LYS A 209 -21.52 10.83 15.88
C LYS A 209 -21.83 12.12 16.64
N LEU A 210 -21.43 13.27 16.07
CA LEU A 210 -21.76 14.59 16.63
C LEU A 210 -23.27 14.88 16.63
N THR A 211 -24.03 14.30 15.69
CA THR A 211 -25.46 14.56 15.50
C THR A 211 -26.38 13.69 16.37
N TYR A 212 -25.94 12.52 16.84
CA TYR A 212 -26.86 11.52 17.42
C TYR A 212 -26.93 11.47 18.96
N ASP A 213 -25.85 11.78 19.70
CA ASP A 213 -25.83 11.43 21.14
C ASP A 213 -26.59 12.40 22.07
N PHE A 214 -26.47 13.73 21.92
CA PHE A 214 -27.18 14.71 22.76
C PHE A 214 -28.16 15.62 22.02
N LEU A 215 -28.09 15.72 20.70
CA LEU A 215 -29.08 16.43 19.88
C LEU A 215 -30.46 15.76 19.96
N GLY A 216 -30.51 14.43 20.04
CA GLY A 216 -31.76 13.67 20.25
C GLY A 216 -32.39 13.93 21.62
N LEU A 217 -31.60 13.89 22.70
CA LEU A 217 -32.06 14.17 24.05
C LEU A 217 -32.46 15.63 24.23
N ASN A 218 -31.67 16.58 23.73
CA ASN A 218 -31.98 18.00 23.77
C ASN A 218 -33.27 18.31 22.98
N LYS A 219 -33.46 17.71 21.80
CA LYS A 219 -34.71 17.81 21.03
C LYS A 219 -35.90 17.20 21.78
N GLY A 220 -35.70 16.06 22.46
CA GLY A 220 -36.71 15.45 23.32
C GLY A 220 -37.12 16.35 24.49
N PHE A 221 -36.16 16.93 25.20
CA PHE A 221 -36.43 17.91 26.27
C PHE A 221 -37.11 19.17 25.75
N GLN A 222 -36.71 19.67 24.58
CA GLN A 222 -37.34 20.83 23.95
C GLN A 222 -38.81 20.55 23.58
N GLN A 223 -39.12 19.37 23.06
CA GLN A 223 -40.50 18.96 22.80
C GLN A 223 -41.33 18.86 24.09
N LEU A 224 -40.77 18.27 25.15
CA LEU A 224 -41.42 18.21 26.47
C LEU A 224 -41.63 19.61 27.07
N TYR A 225 -40.69 20.52 26.88
CA TYR A 225 -40.80 21.91 27.33
C TYR A 225 -41.94 22.66 26.64
N GLU A 226 -42.05 22.55 25.31
CA GLU A 226 -43.14 23.18 24.56
C GLU A 226 -44.50 22.57 24.94
N GLN A 227 -44.59 21.26 25.18
CA GLN A 227 -45.80 20.63 25.73
C GLN A 227 -46.17 21.21 27.11
N LYS A 228 -45.20 21.33 28.02
CA LYS A 228 -45.42 21.90 29.36
C LYS A 228 -45.82 23.37 29.33
N LYS A 229 -45.33 24.13 28.34
CA LYS A 229 -45.72 25.52 28.10
C LYS A 229 -47.19 25.64 27.67
N GLU A 230 -47.68 24.73 26.84
CA GLU A 230 -49.11 24.63 26.52
C GLU A 230 -49.95 24.25 27.75
N GLU A 231 -49.50 23.28 28.54
CA GLU A 231 -50.15 22.93 29.82
C GLU A 231 -50.18 24.12 30.79
N LEU A 232 -49.10 24.89 30.90
CA LEU A 232 -49.02 26.08 31.74
C LEU A 232 -50.02 27.15 31.29
N LYS A 233 -50.22 27.32 29.98
CA LYS A 233 -51.23 28.24 29.46
C LYS A 233 -52.63 27.81 29.90
N LYS A 234 -52.97 26.53 29.73
CA LYS A 234 -54.25 25.97 30.20
C LYS A 234 -54.42 26.13 31.71
N ALA A 235 -53.38 25.84 32.50
CA ALA A 235 -53.42 25.98 33.95
C ALA A 235 -53.59 27.44 34.40
N LYS A 236 -52.98 28.40 33.69
CA LYS A 236 -53.18 29.85 33.93
C LYS A 236 -54.61 30.27 33.63
N ASP A 237 -55.18 29.79 32.53
CA ASP A 237 -56.57 30.09 32.15
C ASP A 237 -57.56 29.54 33.18
N THR A 238 -57.37 28.28 33.60
CA THR A 238 -58.16 27.64 34.67
C THR A 238 -58.03 28.37 36.01
N TYR A 239 -56.80 28.75 36.40
CA TYR A 239 -56.56 29.52 37.62
C TYR A 239 -57.28 30.87 37.57
N SER A 240 -57.19 31.58 36.44
CA SER A 240 -57.85 32.87 36.23
C SER A 240 -59.37 32.74 36.36
N PHE A 241 -59.96 31.69 35.78
CA PHE A 241 -61.39 31.40 35.87
C PHE A 241 -61.85 31.10 37.31
N ILE A 242 -61.14 30.23 38.03
CA ILE A 242 -61.46 29.88 39.43
C ILE A 242 -61.27 31.10 40.34
N ALA A 243 -60.21 31.88 40.14
CA ALA A 243 -59.97 33.10 40.89
C ALA A 243 -61.05 34.17 40.64
N ALA A 244 -61.50 34.35 39.40
CA ALA A 244 -62.62 35.24 39.08
C ALA A 244 -63.92 34.79 39.79
N THR A 245 -64.17 33.48 39.79
CA THR A 245 -65.33 32.89 40.50
C THR A 245 -65.29 33.20 42.00
N MET A 246 -64.10 33.17 42.61
CA MET A 246 -63.93 33.51 44.04
C MET A 246 -64.39 34.93 44.38
N PHE A 247 -64.20 35.90 43.49
CA PHE A 247 -64.66 37.27 43.68
C PHE A 247 -66.13 37.47 43.30
N LEU A 248 -66.63 36.72 42.31
CA LEU A 248 -68.02 36.80 41.86
C LEU A 248 -69.02 36.29 42.91
N ILE A 249 -68.67 35.26 43.68
CA ILE A 249 -69.54 34.68 44.72
C ILE A 249 -69.94 35.71 45.80
N PRO A 250 -68.99 36.35 46.53
CA PRO A 250 -69.34 37.34 47.54
C PRO A 250 -69.98 38.60 46.92
N PHE A 251 -69.62 38.93 45.68
CA PHE A 251 -70.25 40.04 44.95
C PHE A 251 -71.74 39.74 44.65
N ALA A 252 -72.05 38.53 44.19
CA ALA A 252 -73.42 38.11 43.93
C ALA A 252 -74.25 38.05 45.24
N GLU A 253 -73.66 37.54 46.32
CA GLU A 253 -74.27 37.58 47.66
C GLU A 253 -74.56 39.02 48.09
N PHE A 254 -73.61 39.93 47.93
CA PHE A 254 -73.77 41.34 48.28
C PHE A 254 -74.90 42.03 47.48
N VAL A 255 -74.94 41.84 46.16
CA VAL A 255 -76.01 42.39 45.30
C VAL A 255 -77.38 41.81 45.69
N PHE A 256 -77.44 40.51 45.99
CA PHE A 256 -78.67 39.85 46.44
C PHE A 256 -79.16 40.41 47.77
N LEU A 257 -78.28 40.58 48.76
CA LEU A 257 -78.62 41.16 50.07
C LEU A 257 -79.14 42.59 49.94
N ILE A 258 -78.53 43.42 49.09
CA ILE A 258 -79.02 44.79 48.80
C ILE A 258 -80.40 44.75 48.13
N GLY A 259 -80.59 43.92 47.12
CA GLY A 259 -81.87 43.78 46.42
C GLY A 259 -82.99 43.34 47.36
N ALA A 260 -82.71 42.36 48.22
CA ALA A 260 -83.64 41.89 49.25
C ALA A 260 -83.98 42.99 50.26
N PHE A 261 -82.98 43.76 50.72
CA PHE A 261 -83.19 44.88 51.64
C PHE A 261 -84.15 45.94 51.05
N LEU A 262 -83.98 46.28 49.77
CA LEU A 262 -84.86 47.21 49.06
C LEU A 262 -86.27 46.64 48.87
N TYR A 263 -86.40 45.36 48.47
CA TYR A 263 -87.70 44.72 48.23
C TYR A 263 -88.54 44.60 49.52
N PHE A 264 -87.92 44.23 50.64
CA PHE A 264 -88.59 44.08 51.94
C PHE A 264 -88.68 45.38 52.76
N LYS A 265 -88.37 46.55 52.18
CA LYS A 265 -88.39 47.86 52.86
C LYS A 265 -87.70 47.85 54.23
N GLY A 266 -86.56 47.18 54.32
CA GLY A 266 -85.74 47.09 55.54
C GLY A 266 -86.18 46.03 56.56
N ASN A 267 -87.25 45.26 56.33
CA ASN A 267 -87.70 44.20 57.24
C ASN A 267 -87.32 42.80 56.70
N ILE A 268 -86.03 42.46 56.75
CA ILE A 268 -85.48 41.21 56.19
C ILE A 268 -86.01 40.00 56.99
N PRO A 269 -86.68 39.03 56.34
CA PRO A 269 -87.12 37.80 57.00
C PRO A 269 -85.94 37.04 57.63
N SER A 270 -86.09 36.57 58.87
CA SER A 270 -85.06 35.82 59.59
C SER A 270 -84.61 34.55 58.84
N ALA A 271 -85.50 33.95 58.03
CA ALA A 271 -85.20 32.81 57.17
C ALA A 271 -84.12 33.10 56.10
N MET A 272 -83.85 34.37 55.75
CA MET A 272 -82.81 34.73 54.77
C MET A 272 -81.40 34.48 55.30
N TRP A 273 -81.19 34.43 56.62
CA TRP A 273 -79.92 34.04 57.22
C TRP A 273 -79.58 32.57 56.97
N LEU A 274 -80.55 31.70 56.68
CA LEU A 274 -80.27 30.31 56.31
C LEU A 274 -79.68 30.19 54.90
N ILE A 275 -79.86 31.21 54.04
CA ILE A 275 -79.37 31.24 52.66
C ILE A 275 -77.86 31.55 52.61
N THR A 276 -77.30 32.24 53.62
CA THR A 276 -75.86 32.59 53.66
C THR A 276 -74.97 31.38 53.95
N ILE A 277 -75.48 30.33 54.59
CA ILE A 277 -74.73 29.10 54.90
C ILE A 277 -74.24 28.40 53.61
N PRO A 278 -75.08 28.17 52.58
CA PRO A 278 -74.63 27.71 51.27
C PRO A 278 -73.57 28.60 50.59
N PHE A 279 -73.69 29.93 50.67
CA PHE A 279 -72.71 30.86 50.08
C PHE A 279 -71.36 30.80 50.78
N LEU A 280 -71.34 30.78 52.11
CA LEU A 280 -70.12 30.59 52.89
C LEU A 280 -69.43 29.25 52.54
N THR A 281 -70.21 28.18 52.40
CA THR A 281 -69.71 26.87 51.96
C THR A 281 -69.10 26.95 50.56
N LEU A 282 -69.76 27.63 49.62
CA LEU A 282 -69.27 27.83 48.25
C LEU A 282 -67.96 28.64 48.21
N ILE A 283 -67.82 29.65 49.07
CA ILE A 283 -66.59 30.44 49.23
C ILE A 283 -65.44 29.55 49.71
N LEU A 284 -65.67 28.72 50.73
CA LEU A 284 -64.64 27.80 51.26
C LEU A 284 -64.21 26.77 50.21
N ILE A 285 -65.15 26.21 49.45
CA ILE A 285 -64.85 25.29 48.34
C ILE A 285 -64.03 26.01 47.27
N THR A 286 -64.41 27.22 46.89
CA THR A 286 -63.70 27.99 45.85
C THR A 286 -62.29 28.38 46.31
N LEU A 287 -62.11 28.75 47.57
CA LEU A 287 -60.78 28.98 48.18
C LEU A 287 -59.89 27.74 48.07
N TYR A 288 -60.43 26.55 48.36
CA TYR A 288 -59.71 25.30 48.19
C TYR A 288 -59.34 25.04 46.71
N LEU A 289 -60.25 25.33 45.78
CA LEU A 289 -60.02 25.21 44.34
C LEU A 289 -58.98 26.22 43.81
N VAL A 290 -58.91 27.43 44.37
CA VAL A 290 -57.85 28.40 44.04
C VAL A 290 -56.49 27.85 44.51
N LYS A 291 -56.44 27.26 45.71
CA LYS A 291 -55.20 26.68 46.26
C LYS A 291 -54.68 25.54 45.38
N ILE A 292 -55.54 24.60 45.00
CA ILE A 292 -55.12 23.46 44.15
C ILE A 292 -54.67 23.94 42.76
N SER A 293 -55.41 24.87 42.14
CA SER A 293 -55.04 25.41 40.83
C SER A 293 -53.73 26.21 40.85
N LEU A 294 -53.46 26.94 41.94
CA LEU A 294 -52.18 27.61 42.15
C LEU A 294 -51.03 26.60 42.30
N GLN A 295 -51.28 25.49 43.00
CA GLN A 295 -50.30 24.42 43.19
C GLN A 295 -49.98 23.72 41.86
N ASP A 296 -50.98 23.42 41.03
CA ASP A 296 -50.77 22.84 39.70
C ASP A 296 -49.95 23.75 38.79
N LYS A 297 -50.26 25.06 38.79
CA LYS A 297 -49.48 26.06 38.04
C LYS A 297 -48.01 26.09 38.50
N ARG A 298 -47.76 26.15 39.81
CA ARG A 298 -46.39 26.14 40.36
C ARG A 298 -45.66 24.85 40.01
N SER A 299 -46.36 23.72 40.04
CA SER A 299 -45.83 22.41 39.67
C SER A 299 -45.32 22.38 38.23
N ILE A 300 -46.12 22.86 37.27
CA ILE A 300 -45.73 22.92 35.85
C ILE A 300 -44.53 23.85 35.66
N GLN A 301 -44.50 25.00 36.34
CA GLN A 301 -43.35 25.93 36.28
C GLN A 301 -42.06 25.29 36.80
N SER A 302 -42.13 24.54 37.90
CA SER A 302 -40.99 23.82 38.46
C SER A 302 -40.48 22.72 37.51
N GLN A 303 -41.38 22.00 36.85
CA GLN A 303 -41.01 21.00 35.82
C GLN A 303 -40.35 21.65 34.59
N MET A 304 -40.84 22.82 34.15
CA MET A 304 -40.24 23.58 33.04
C MET A 304 -38.82 24.05 33.37
N MET A 305 -38.59 24.57 34.59
CA MET A 305 -37.26 24.98 35.04
C MET A 305 -36.27 23.81 35.08
N GLN A 306 -36.72 22.62 35.49
CA GLN A 306 -35.90 21.40 35.44
C GLN A 306 -35.56 20.98 33.99
N LEU A 307 -36.49 21.11 33.05
CA LEU A 307 -36.25 20.84 31.63
C LEU A 307 -35.25 21.85 31.01
N GLU A 308 -35.33 23.13 31.37
CA GLU A 308 -34.38 24.15 30.93
C GLU A 308 -32.95 23.84 31.40
N LEU A 309 -32.80 23.45 32.66
CA LEU A 309 -31.50 23.02 33.20
C LEU A 309 -30.94 21.83 32.41
N ARG A 310 -31.76 20.83 32.09
CA ARG A 310 -31.33 19.66 31.32
C ARG A 310 -30.93 20.02 29.89
N MET A 311 -31.69 20.89 29.23
CA MET A 311 -31.33 21.40 27.90
C MET A 311 -29.99 22.15 27.92
N ALA A 312 -29.78 23.05 28.90
CA ALA A 312 -28.53 23.79 29.05
C ALA A 312 -27.33 22.86 29.32
N LEU A 313 -27.52 21.84 30.14
CA LEU A 313 -26.50 20.84 30.45
C LEU A 313 -26.16 19.96 29.23
N CYS A 314 -27.16 19.52 28.46
CA CYS A 314 -26.95 18.74 27.23
C CYS A 314 -26.30 19.56 26.11
N GLN A 315 -26.48 20.88 26.07
CA GLN A 315 -25.79 21.75 25.11
C GLN A 315 -24.29 21.90 25.37
N PHE A 316 -23.85 21.62 26.60
CA PHE A 316 -22.46 21.81 27.01
C PHE A 316 -21.56 20.59 26.75
N ILE A 317 -22.13 19.41 26.52
CA ILE A 317 -21.37 18.19 26.22
C ILE A 317 -21.47 17.86 24.72
N HIS A 318 -20.32 17.85 24.05
CA HIS A 318 -20.24 17.66 22.60
C HIS A 318 -20.19 16.18 22.19
N ASN A 319 -19.71 15.27 23.07
CA ASN A 319 -19.63 13.84 22.78
C ASN A 319 -19.73 12.97 24.05
N TYR A 320 -20.95 12.72 24.55
CA TYR A 320 -21.18 11.94 25.78
C TYR A 320 -20.40 10.64 25.85
N ALA A 321 -20.38 9.88 24.76
CA ALA A 321 -19.82 8.53 24.75
C ALA A 321 -18.29 8.54 24.92
N GLU A 322 -17.59 9.52 24.34
CA GLU A 322 -16.14 9.68 24.54
C GLU A 322 -15.82 10.44 25.83
N ASP A 323 -16.59 11.47 26.12
CA ASP A 323 -16.36 12.33 27.28
C ASP A 323 -16.71 11.60 28.59
N SER A 324 -17.70 10.71 28.61
CA SER A 324 -18.11 9.96 29.80
C SER A 324 -16.97 9.13 30.37
N GLU A 325 -16.24 8.37 29.54
CA GLU A 325 -15.13 7.54 30.03
C GLU A 325 -13.97 8.40 30.57
N ILE A 326 -13.64 9.49 29.87
CA ILE A 326 -12.56 10.41 30.25
C ILE A 326 -12.93 11.17 31.53
N LEU A 327 -14.20 11.58 31.67
CA LEU A 327 -14.69 12.40 32.77
C LEU A 327 -14.99 11.56 34.02
N HIS A 328 -15.46 10.32 33.90
CA HIS A 328 -15.51 9.39 35.03
C HIS A 328 -14.11 9.16 35.62
N LYS A 329 -13.09 9.02 34.77
CA LYS A 329 -11.69 8.87 35.21
C LYS A 329 -11.14 10.12 35.91
N LYS A 330 -11.50 11.33 35.44
CA LYS A 330 -10.99 12.60 36.00
C LYS A 330 -11.80 13.11 37.20
N ASN A 331 -13.11 12.90 37.24
CA ASN A 331 -14.01 13.37 38.29
C ASN A 331 -15.35 12.58 38.31
N SER A 332 -15.31 11.29 38.67
CA SER A 332 -16.52 10.44 38.72
C SER A 332 -17.64 11.04 39.57
N ALA A 333 -17.33 11.61 40.73
CA ALA A 333 -18.33 12.17 41.64
C ALA A 333 -19.09 13.37 41.04
N GLY A 334 -18.42 14.21 40.25
CA GLY A 334 -19.07 15.32 39.55
C GLY A 334 -19.93 14.84 38.37
N PHE A 335 -19.45 13.84 37.64
CA PHE A 335 -20.14 13.31 36.46
C PHE A 335 -21.37 12.47 36.82
N GLU A 336 -21.29 11.63 37.84
CA GLU A 336 -22.46 10.89 38.35
C GLU A 336 -23.58 11.85 38.80
N LYS A 337 -23.23 12.99 39.41
CA LYS A 337 -24.23 14.02 39.75
C LYS A 337 -24.82 14.69 38.51
N PHE A 338 -24.02 14.95 37.49
CA PHE A 338 -24.50 15.46 36.22
C PHE A 338 -25.52 14.50 35.58
N GLU A 339 -25.21 13.21 35.49
CA GLU A 339 -26.11 12.19 34.93
C GLU A 339 -27.42 12.08 35.72
N ASN A 340 -27.32 12.12 37.05
CA ASN A 340 -28.49 12.12 37.92
C ASN A 340 -29.41 13.35 37.67
N ILE A 341 -28.85 14.51 37.32
CA ILE A 341 -29.65 15.70 36.99
C ILE A 341 -30.36 15.53 35.63
N ILE A 342 -29.70 14.95 34.62
CA ILE A 342 -30.27 14.71 33.29
C ILE A 342 -31.35 13.63 33.32
N PHE A 343 -31.09 12.51 33.99
CA PHE A 343 -31.95 11.31 33.96
C PHE A 343 -32.92 11.18 35.13
N SER A 344 -32.94 12.14 36.07
CA SER A 344 -33.91 12.10 37.17
C SER A 344 -35.37 12.23 36.66
N PRO A 345 -36.35 11.71 37.41
CA PRO A 345 -37.76 12.03 37.17
C PRO A 345 -38.03 13.53 37.34
N LEU A 346 -39.00 14.07 36.60
CA LEU A 346 -39.47 15.44 36.81
C LEU A 346 -40.25 15.51 38.13
N VAL A 347 -39.87 16.42 39.03
CA VAL A 347 -40.56 16.59 40.32
C VAL A 347 -41.56 17.74 40.28
N SER A 348 -42.67 17.57 40.99
CA SER A 348 -43.84 18.45 40.97
C SER A 348 -43.82 19.58 42.02
N SER A 349 -42.77 19.67 42.85
CA SER A 349 -42.71 20.60 44.00
C SER A 349 -41.30 21.12 44.25
N ASP A 350 -41.16 22.43 44.50
CA ASP A 350 -39.88 23.08 44.81
C ASP A 350 -39.21 22.48 46.06
N ASP A 351 -39.99 22.02 47.05
CA ASP A 351 -39.50 21.41 48.29
C ASP A 351 -38.88 20.01 48.12
N LYS A 352 -39.00 19.41 46.93
CA LYS A 352 -38.39 18.10 46.59
C LYS A 352 -37.49 18.18 45.37
N ILE A 353 -36.99 19.37 45.04
CA ILE A 353 -35.83 19.49 44.16
C ILE A 353 -34.64 18.99 44.99
N PRO A 354 -34.06 17.81 44.71
CA PRO A 354 -33.01 17.25 45.55
C PRO A 354 -31.78 18.14 45.44
N THR A 355 -31.55 19.03 46.42
CA THR A 355 -30.31 19.79 46.66
C THR A 355 -29.45 20.06 45.42
N THR A 356 -30.06 20.53 44.31
CA THR A 356 -29.34 20.80 43.06
C THR A 356 -28.53 22.08 43.14
N PHE A 357 -28.83 22.93 44.13
CA PHE A 357 -28.01 24.10 44.45
C PHE A 357 -26.62 23.74 45.02
N ASP A 358 -26.49 22.60 45.71
CA ASP A 358 -25.20 22.09 46.21
C ASP A 358 -24.40 21.37 45.09
N GLY A 359 -25.10 20.97 44.01
CA GLY A 359 -24.48 20.43 42.80
C GLY A 359 -23.90 21.51 41.88
N MET A 360 -24.38 22.76 41.95
CA MET A 360 -23.92 23.84 41.08
C MET A 360 -22.46 24.22 41.29
N GLU A 361 -21.93 24.12 42.51
CA GLU A 361 -20.51 24.38 42.77
C GLU A 361 -19.61 23.33 42.11
N GLN A 362 -20.08 22.08 42.01
CA GLN A 362 -19.38 21.00 41.34
C GLN A 362 -19.54 21.05 39.82
N LEU A 363 -20.70 21.49 39.33
CA LEU A 363 -20.91 21.81 37.90
C LEU A 363 -20.06 22.99 37.45
N ALA A 364 -19.89 24.04 38.27
CA ALA A 364 -19.01 25.16 37.96
C ALA A 364 -17.54 24.71 37.81
N LYS A 365 -17.06 23.81 38.69
CA LYS A 365 -15.73 23.19 38.56
C LYS A 365 -15.61 22.32 37.30
N MET A 366 -16.70 21.68 36.88
CA MET A 366 -16.74 20.91 35.64
C MET A 366 -16.66 21.84 34.42
N VAL A 367 -17.47 22.90 34.38
CA VAL A 367 -17.46 23.93 33.33
C VAL A 367 -16.08 24.59 33.19
N ASP A 368 -15.38 24.83 34.29
CA ASP A 368 -14.00 25.33 34.27
C ASP A 368 -12.99 24.35 33.65
N ILE A 369 -13.21 23.03 33.78
CA ILE A 369 -12.38 22.01 33.10
C ILE A 369 -12.63 22.04 31.59
N PHE A 370 -13.88 22.20 31.17
CA PHE A 370 -14.25 22.34 29.76
C PHE A 370 -13.75 23.65 29.12
N ARG A 371 -13.54 24.73 29.89
CA ARG A 371 -13.02 26.02 29.38
C ARG A 371 -11.49 26.08 29.26
N LYS A 372 -10.76 25.10 29.83
CA LYS A 372 -9.28 25.09 29.88
C LYS A 372 -8.63 24.15 28.85
N ASN A 373 -9.41 23.31 28.19
CA ASN A 373 -9.05 22.65 26.94
C ASN A 373 -9.66 23.45 25.78
#